data_AF-A0A815ZFP9-F1
#
_entry.id   AF-A0A815ZFP9-F1
#
_cell.length_a   1.000
_cell.length_b   1.000
_cell.length_c   1.000
_cell.angle_alpha   90.00
_cell.angle_beta   90.00
_cell.angle_gamma   90.00
#
_symmetry.space_group_name_H-M   'P 1'
#
loop_
_entity.id
_entity.type
_entity.pdbx_description
1 polymer ?
#
loop_
_entity_poly.entity_id
_entity_poly.type
_entity_poly.pdbx_seq_one_letter_code
_entity_poly.pdbx_strand_id
1 'polypeptide(L)'
;MGHTIDVCWNVHKSHHQFFNPTPFAVIADEYLDQFVRALPLVVLPALMPVNMDLLFFQFATFFYGYGIYLHWGHEFSYPDAHHPIINTSFQHYLHHSISIKNKPYHTGFYFKIWDQLFGSIYPREKCFCVKCQKQQGLRTQDEFNKIEKPDYSVLLNWNFWFNEKQV
;
A
#
# COMPACT_ATOMS: atom_id res chain seq x y z
N MET A 1 -6.77 1.38 -15.69
CA MET A 1 -6.20 1.49 -14.33
C MET A 1 -7.31 1.96 -13.39
N GLY A 2 -7.38 1.49 -12.14
CA GLY A 2 -8.50 1.82 -11.24
C GLY A 2 -8.75 3.33 -11.08
N HIS A 3 -7.70 4.15 -11.17
CA HIS A 3 -7.78 5.60 -10.97
C HIS A 3 -8.22 6.39 -12.21
N THR A 4 -8.39 5.73 -13.35
CA THR A 4 -8.80 6.38 -14.62
C THR A 4 -10.27 6.15 -14.93
N ILE A 5 -10.96 5.31 -14.16
CA ILE A 5 -12.38 4.98 -14.34
C ILE A 5 -13.15 5.50 -13.13
N ASP A 6 -14.15 6.35 -13.38
CA ASP A 6 -14.89 7.06 -12.33
C ASP A 6 -15.48 6.14 -11.27
N VAL A 7 -16.11 5.03 -11.69
CA VAL A 7 -16.71 4.06 -10.77
C VAL A 7 -15.64 3.42 -9.89
N CYS A 8 -14.54 2.94 -10.48
CA CYS A 8 -13.44 2.32 -9.73
C CYS A 8 -12.81 3.31 -8.75
N TRP A 9 -12.55 4.55 -9.17
CA TRP A 9 -12.00 5.57 -8.30
C TRP A 9 -12.94 5.90 -7.13
N ASN A 10 -14.24 6.03 -7.39
CA ASN A 10 -15.20 6.42 -6.35
C ASN A 10 -15.34 5.37 -5.25
N VAL A 11 -15.15 4.09 -5.58
CA VAL A 11 -15.16 2.98 -4.60
C VAL A 11 -13.82 2.92 -3.86
N HIS A 12 -12.72 3.15 -4.55
CA HIS A 12 -11.38 3.02 -3.99
C HIS A 12 -10.90 4.25 -3.22
N LYS A 13 -11.48 5.44 -3.44
CA LYS A 13 -10.99 6.70 -2.83
C LYS A 13 -11.00 6.70 -1.29
N SER A 14 -11.89 5.96 -0.63
CA SER A 14 -11.90 5.89 0.84
C SER A 14 -10.70 5.12 1.37
N HIS A 15 -10.24 4.09 0.64
CA HIS A 15 -8.99 3.41 0.93
C HIS A 15 -7.78 4.37 0.89
N HIS A 16 -7.79 5.35 -0.01
CA HIS A 16 -6.74 6.39 -0.10
C HIS A 16 -6.75 7.42 1.05
N GLN A 17 -7.66 7.32 2.03
CA GLN A 17 -7.59 8.16 3.23
C GLN A 17 -6.32 7.89 4.06
N PHE A 18 -5.71 6.70 3.88
CA PHE A 18 -4.50 6.30 4.56
C PHE A 18 -3.24 6.73 3.79
N PHE A 19 -2.87 8.01 3.87
CA PHE A 19 -1.72 8.57 3.15
C PHE A 19 -0.41 7.80 3.36
N ASN A 20 -0.11 7.47 4.61
CA ASN A 20 0.94 6.49 4.96
C ASN A 20 0.23 5.28 5.57
N PRO A 21 -0.05 4.24 4.77
CA PRO A 21 -0.87 3.14 5.25
C PRO A 21 -0.15 2.37 6.36
N THR A 22 -0.94 1.62 7.12
CA THR A 22 -0.48 0.63 8.10
C THR A 22 -0.86 -0.77 7.61
N PRO A 23 -0.33 -1.87 8.18
CA PRO A 23 -0.73 -3.23 7.80
C PRO A 23 -2.25 -3.46 7.72
N PHE A 24 -3.02 -2.77 8.56
CA PHE A 24 -4.48 -2.87 8.62
C PHE A 24 -5.20 -2.25 7.42
N ALA A 25 -4.53 -1.39 6.64
CA ALA A 25 -5.14 -0.77 5.46
C ALA A 25 -5.52 -1.81 4.40
N VAL A 26 -4.87 -2.98 4.36
CA VAL A 26 -5.20 -4.08 3.42
C VAL A 26 -6.65 -4.56 3.52
N ILE A 27 -7.28 -4.41 4.70
CA ILE A 27 -8.68 -4.77 4.94
C ILE A 27 -9.60 -3.55 5.03
N ALA A 28 -9.06 -2.35 4.89
CA ALA A 28 -9.79 -1.09 4.96
C ALA A 28 -10.20 -0.63 3.55
N ASP A 29 -10.96 -1.47 2.86
CA ASP A 29 -11.63 -1.14 1.60
C ASP A 29 -13.15 -1.16 1.78
N GLU A 30 -13.88 -0.49 0.89
CA GLU A 30 -15.34 -0.60 0.82
C GLU A 30 -15.79 -2.02 0.49
N TYR A 31 -17.03 -2.35 0.87
CA TYR A 31 -17.63 -3.66 0.63
C TYR A 31 -17.56 -4.11 -0.84
N LEU A 32 -17.70 -3.17 -1.78
CA LEU A 32 -17.65 -3.49 -3.21
C LEU A 32 -16.22 -3.83 -3.66
N ASP A 33 -15.21 -3.12 -3.15
CA ASP A 33 -13.80 -3.44 -3.42
C ASP A 33 -13.43 -4.80 -2.81
N GLN A 34 -13.86 -5.06 -1.57
CA GLN A 34 -13.65 -6.36 -0.92
C GLN A 34 -14.35 -7.49 -1.70
N PHE A 35 -15.57 -7.26 -2.19
CA PHE A 35 -16.28 -8.24 -3.01
C PHE A 35 -15.52 -8.56 -4.30
N VAL A 36 -15.08 -7.54 -5.04
CA VAL A 36 -14.31 -7.72 -6.28
C VAL A 36 -13.00 -8.45 -6.02
N ARG A 37 -12.30 -8.12 -4.93
CA ARG A 37 -11.05 -8.79 -4.52
C ARG A 37 -11.27 -10.25 -4.14
N ALA A 38 -12.42 -10.59 -3.57
CA ALA A 38 -12.79 -11.95 -3.21
C ALA A 38 -13.34 -12.79 -4.38
N LEU A 39 -13.61 -12.20 -5.56
CA LEU A 39 -14.16 -12.93 -6.72
C LEU A 39 -13.40 -14.21 -7.10
N PRO A 40 -12.05 -14.30 -7.03
CA PRO A 40 -11.34 -15.55 -7.33
C PRO A 40 -11.79 -16.72 -6.45
N LEU A 41 -12.24 -16.47 -5.21
CA LEU A 41 -12.74 -17.49 -4.29
C LEU A 41 -14.10 -18.07 -4.71
N VAL A 42 -14.83 -17.37 -5.59
CA VAL A 42 -16.16 -17.79 -6.09
C VAL A 42 -16.08 -18.27 -7.53
N VAL A 43 -15.38 -17.51 -8.38
CA VAL A 43 -15.32 -17.75 -9.83
C VAL A 43 -14.50 -19.01 -10.15
N LEU A 44 -13.35 -19.21 -9.50
CA LEU A 44 -12.49 -20.36 -9.81
C LEU A 44 -13.16 -21.71 -9.48
N PRO A 45 -13.77 -21.92 -8.29
CA PRO A 45 -14.53 -23.14 -8.02
C PRO A 45 -15.75 -23.34 -8.92
N ALA A 46 -16.36 -22.26 -9.40
CA ALA A 46 -17.53 -22.35 -10.29
C ALA A 46 -17.14 -22.81 -11.71
N LEU A 47 -15.94 -22.50 -12.18
CA LEU A 47 -15.47 -22.82 -13.52
C LEU A 47 -14.77 -24.18 -13.61
N MET A 48 -14.11 -24.62 -12.53
CA MET A 48 -13.36 -25.86 -12.53
C MET A 48 -13.23 -26.45 -11.12
N PRO A 49 -13.01 -27.78 -10.99
CA PRO A 49 -12.64 -28.37 -9.72
C PRO A 49 -11.35 -27.74 -9.18
N VAL A 50 -11.39 -27.28 -7.94
CA VAL A 50 -10.25 -26.68 -7.25
C VAL A 50 -10.07 -27.33 -5.89
N ASN A 51 -8.83 -27.39 -5.41
CA ASN A 51 -8.55 -27.71 -4.02
C ASN A 51 -8.85 -26.46 -3.17
N MET A 52 -9.91 -26.51 -2.35
CA MET A 52 -10.37 -25.36 -1.58
C MET A 52 -9.33 -24.88 -0.58
N ASP A 53 -8.65 -25.81 0.12
CA ASP A 53 -7.64 -25.46 1.12
C ASP A 53 -6.47 -24.69 0.48
N LEU A 54 -6.02 -25.15 -0.69
CA LEU A 54 -4.98 -24.48 -1.45
C LEU A 54 -5.43 -23.09 -1.94
N LEU A 55 -6.68 -22.97 -2.40
CA LEU A 55 -7.24 -21.69 -2.84
C LEU A 55 -7.28 -20.67 -1.70
N PHE A 56 -7.78 -21.07 -0.52
CA PHE A 56 -7.78 -20.21 0.68
C PHE A 56 -6.37 -19.90 1.17
N PHE A 57 -5.45 -20.85 1.14
CA PHE A 57 -4.05 -20.63 1.51
C PHE A 57 -3.36 -19.62 0.58
N GLN A 58 -3.57 -19.74 -0.73
CA GLN A 58 -3.06 -18.80 -1.72
C GLN A 58 -3.68 -17.41 -1.51
N PHE A 59 -4.99 -17.34 -1.30
CA PHE A 59 -5.66 -16.08 -1.02
C PHE A 59 -5.09 -15.43 0.25
N ALA A 60 -4.97 -16.17 1.35
CA ALA A 60 -4.42 -15.62 2.59
C ALA A 60 -2.97 -15.15 2.43
N THR A 61 -2.13 -15.96 1.77
CA THR A 61 -0.70 -15.65 1.59
C THR A 61 -0.49 -14.46 0.67
N PHE A 62 -1.09 -14.50 -0.52
CA PHE A 62 -0.87 -13.46 -1.51
C PHE A 62 -1.70 -12.23 -1.16
N PHE A 63 -3.00 -12.35 -0.91
CA PHE A 63 -3.82 -11.16 -0.69
C PHE A 63 -3.51 -10.49 0.65
N TYR A 64 -3.61 -11.20 1.77
CA TYR A 64 -3.35 -10.60 3.08
C TYR A 64 -1.86 -10.49 3.37
N GLY A 65 -1.09 -11.56 3.18
CA GLY A 65 0.35 -11.54 3.49
C GLY A 65 1.11 -10.49 2.67
N TYR A 66 0.94 -10.49 1.35
CA TYR A 66 1.57 -9.48 0.50
C TYR A 66 0.95 -8.10 0.68
N GLY A 67 -0.38 -8.02 0.85
CA GLY A 67 -1.05 -6.75 1.08
C GLY A 67 -0.59 -6.07 2.37
N ILE A 68 -0.35 -6.82 3.45
CA ILE A 68 0.28 -6.31 4.67
C ILE A 68 1.65 -5.70 4.35
N TYR A 69 2.49 -6.43 3.61
CA TYR A 69 3.79 -5.93 3.18
C TYR A 69 3.67 -4.62 2.39
N LEU A 70 2.73 -4.50 1.45
CA LEU A 70 2.55 -3.27 0.68
C LEU A 70 2.15 -2.07 1.53
N HIS A 71 1.45 -2.29 2.65
CA HIS A 71 0.84 -1.24 3.45
C HIS A 71 1.55 -0.95 4.76
N TRP A 72 2.65 -1.61 5.11
CA TRP A 72 3.22 -1.47 6.45
C TRP A 72 4.20 -0.29 6.65
N GLY A 73 4.34 0.57 5.64
CA GLY A 73 5.18 1.78 5.72
C GLY A 73 6.69 1.53 5.81
N HIS A 74 7.15 0.28 5.72
CA HIS A 74 8.56 -0.09 5.74
C HIS A 74 9.02 -0.62 4.37
N GLU A 75 10.16 -0.17 3.86
CA GLU A 75 10.72 -0.71 2.63
C GLU A 75 11.86 -1.68 2.93
N PHE A 76 11.83 -2.85 2.31
CA PHE A 76 12.87 -3.86 2.45
C PHE A 76 14.14 -3.51 1.68
N SER A 77 15.25 -4.15 2.06
CA SER A 77 16.49 -4.14 1.28
C SER A 77 16.38 -4.97 0.01
N TYR A 78 15.57 -6.04 0.03
CA TYR A 78 15.15 -6.82 -1.12
C TYR A 78 13.79 -7.50 -0.83
N PRO A 79 12.79 -7.40 -1.73
CA PRO A 79 12.75 -6.51 -2.90
C PRO A 79 12.84 -5.05 -2.47
N ASP A 80 13.56 -4.23 -3.26
CA ASP A 80 13.75 -2.80 -2.96
C ASP A 80 12.79 -1.90 -3.77
N ALA A 81 12.82 -0.61 -3.47
CA ALA A 81 11.95 0.39 -4.06
C ALA A 81 12.04 0.49 -5.60
N HIS A 82 13.04 -0.13 -6.22
CA HIS A 82 13.27 -0.12 -7.67
C HIS A 82 13.06 -1.48 -8.31
N HIS A 83 12.47 -2.45 -7.58
CA HIS A 83 12.25 -3.77 -8.12
C HIS A 83 11.46 -3.71 -9.45
N PRO A 84 11.93 -4.39 -10.52
CA PRO A 84 11.37 -4.21 -11.85
C PRO A 84 10.04 -4.97 -12.05
N ILE A 85 9.86 -6.11 -11.38
CA ILE A 85 8.75 -7.03 -11.66
C ILE A 85 7.56 -6.85 -10.71
N ILE A 86 7.80 -6.78 -9.40
CA ILE A 86 6.76 -6.66 -8.38
C ILE A 86 6.70 -5.25 -7.77
N ASN A 87 5.50 -4.83 -7.36
CA ASN A 87 5.26 -3.59 -6.63
C ASN A 87 5.69 -3.74 -5.17
N THR A 88 6.40 -2.76 -4.63
CA THR A 88 6.92 -2.82 -3.26
C THR A 88 6.16 -1.89 -2.31
N SER A 89 6.43 -2.01 -1.01
CA SER A 89 5.85 -1.15 0.04
C SER A 89 6.01 0.34 -0.27
N PHE A 90 7.19 0.78 -0.71
CA PHE A 90 7.44 2.16 -1.11
C PHE A 90 6.63 2.56 -2.35
N GLN A 91 6.51 1.67 -3.33
CA GLN A 91 5.74 1.94 -4.55
C GLN A 91 4.24 2.02 -4.25
N HIS A 92 3.75 1.20 -3.33
CA HIS A 92 2.36 1.26 -2.87
C HIS A 92 2.11 2.45 -1.94
N TYR A 93 3.12 2.88 -1.17
CA TYR A 93 3.07 4.16 -0.49
C TYR A 93 2.96 5.33 -1.49
N LEU A 94 3.69 5.32 -2.61
CA LEU A 94 3.52 6.32 -3.68
C LEU A 94 2.11 6.26 -4.28
N HIS A 95 1.58 5.06 -4.46
CA HIS A 95 0.19 4.88 -4.86
C HIS A 95 -0.75 5.59 -3.88
N HIS A 96 -0.65 5.33 -2.58
CA HIS A 96 -1.48 5.98 -1.57
C HIS A 96 -1.31 7.51 -1.50
N SER A 97 -0.06 7.99 -1.52
CA SER A 97 0.27 9.38 -1.22
C SER A 97 0.09 10.36 -2.39
N ILE A 98 0.30 9.91 -3.63
CA ILE A 98 0.35 10.83 -4.80
C ILE A 98 -0.47 10.35 -6.01
N SER A 99 -0.94 9.10 -6.02
CA SER A 99 -1.79 8.59 -7.09
C SER A 99 -3.22 9.07 -6.89
N ILE A 100 -3.69 9.96 -7.77
CA ILE A 100 -5.02 10.55 -7.71
C ILE A 100 -5.81 10.21 -8.97
N LYS A 101 -7.09 10.60 -9.00
CA LYS A 101 -7.94 10.47 -10.18
C LYS A 101 -7.24 11.02 -11.42
N ASN A 102 -7.23 10.24 -12.50
CA ASN A 102 -6.56 10.54 -13.78
C ASN A 102 -5.03 10.73 -13.71
N LYS A 103 -4.40 10.36 -12.61
CA LYS A 103 -2.93 10.36 -12.45
C LYS A 103 -2.47 9.10 -11.70
N PRO A 104 -2.64 7.90 -12.30
CA PRO A 104 -2.29 6.64 -11.66
C PRO A 104 -0.77 6.51 -11.49
N TYR A 105 -0.35 6.08 -10.31
CA TYR A 105 0.97 5.50 -10.06
C TYR A 105 0.82 4.14 -9.37
N HIS A 106 1.65 3.18 -9.78
CA HIS A 106 1.82 1.88 -9.12
C HIS A 106 0.51 1.19 -8.71
N THR A 107 -0.45 1.06 -9.64
CA THR A 107 -1.79 0.52 -9.34
C THR A 107 -1.88 -1.01 -9.42
N GLY A 108 -0.83 -1.69 -9.89
CA GLY A 108 -0.76 -3.14 -9.81
C GLY A 108 -0.58 -3.60 -8.37
N PHE A 109 -1.42 -4.52 -7.87
CA PHE A 109 -1.27 -5.02 -6.51
C PHE A 109 0.04 -5.83 -6.34
N TYR A 110 0.30 -6.81 -7.21
CA TYR A 110 1.54 -7.61 -7.15
C TYR A 110 2.53 -7.21 -8.22
N PHE A 111 2.13 -7.32 -9.49
CA PHE A 111 3.01 -7.20 -10.64
C PHE A 111 2.94 -5.81 -11.26
N LYS A 112 4.09 -5.32 -11.69
CA LYS A 112 4.27 -4.02 -12.36
C LYS A 112 4.00 -4.06 -13.85
N ILE A 113 3.65 -5.22 -14.42
CA ILE A 113 3.42 -5.34 -15.86
C ILE A 113 2.36 -4.34 -16.34
N TRP A 114 1.28 -4.15 -15.57
CA TRP A 114 0.26 -3.16 -15.89
C TRP A 114 0.79 -1.74 -15.80
N ASP A 115 1.61 -1.44 -14.79
CA ASP A 115 2.22 -0.12 -14.65
C ASP A 115 3.22 0.20 -15.77
N GLN A 116 3.95 -0.80 -16.23
CA GLN A 116 4.86 -0.72 -17.37
C GLN A 116 4.10 -0.50 -18.69
N LEU A 117 3.03 -1.25 -18.91
CA LEU A 117 2.22 -1.16 -20.14
C LEU A 117 1.46 0.17 -20.25
N PHE A 118 0.97 0.71 -19.13
CA PHE A 118 0.14 1.92 -19.11
C PHE A 118 0.89 3.18 -18.63
N GLY A 119 2.20 3.10 -18.41
CA GLY A 119 3.03 4.26 -18.10
C GLY A 119 2.77 4.89 -16.72
N SER A 120 2.28 4.13 -15.75
CA SER A 120 2.03 4.58 -14.36
C SER A 120 3.20 4.30 -13.41
N ILE A 121 4.42 4.22 -13.94
CA ILE A 121 5.63 4.10 -13.11
C ILE A 121 6.02 5.49 -12.62
N TYR A 122 6.28 5.62 -11.31
CA TYR A 122 6.76 6.88 -10.77
C TYR A 122 8.15 7.23 -11.32
N PRO A 123 8.39 8.48 -11.76
CA PRO A 123 9.66 8.87 -12.37
C PRO A 123 10.85 8.75 -11.43
N ARG A 124 11.94 8.15 -11.92
CA ARG A 124 13.11 7.79 -11.10
C ARG A 124 13.87 9.01 -10.60
N GLU A 125 13.90 10.08 -11.39
CA GLU A 125 14.55 11.35 -11.05
C GLU A 125 13.89 12.07 -9.88
N LYS A 126 12.63 11.75 -9.57
CA LYS A 126 11.89 12.30 -8.43
C LYS A 126 11.87 11.35 -7.22
N CYS A 127 12.56 10.21 -7.31
CA CYS A 127 12.49 9.17 -6.29
C CYS A 127 13.07 9.64 -4.95
N PHE A 128 12.27 9.50 -3.90
CA PHE A 128 12.64 9.83 -2.52
C PHE A 128 12.58 8.60 -1.61
N CYS A 129 12.77 7.40 -2.16
CA CYS A 129 12.83 6.17 -1.37
C CYS A 129 14.01 6.20 -0.38
N VAL A 130 13.95 5.34 0.64
CA VAL A 130 15.00 5.25 1.67
C VAL A 130 16.38 5.03 1.05
N LYS A 131 16.49 4.19 0.01
CA LYS A 131 17.76 3.90 -0.68
C LYS A 131 18.32 5.14 -1.38
N CYS A 132 17.51 5.84 -2.18
CA CYS A 132 17.91 7.06 -2.88
C CYS A 132 18.29 8.18 -1.91
N GLN A 133 17.49 8.41 -0.86
CA GLN A 133 17.79 9.46 0.11
C GLN A 133 19.03 9.17 0.95
N LYS A 134 19.31 7.90 1.28
CA LYS A 134 20.59 7.50 1.90
C LYS A 134 21.77 7.80 0.99
N GLN A 135 21.66 7.49 -0.31
CA GLN A 135 22.71 7.80 -1.30
C GLN A 135 22.94 9.31 -1.46
N GLN A 136 21.89 10.12 -1.29
CA GLN A 136 21.97 11.58 -1.30
C GLN A 136 22.45 12.19 0.03
N GLY A 137 22.71 11.37 1.07
CA GLY A 137 23.12 11.85 2.38
C GLY A 137 22.00 12.49 3.22
N LEU A 138 20.73 12.33 2.83
CA LEU A 138 19.58 12.98 3.47
C LEU A 138 18.98 12.18 4.64
N ARG A 139 19.46 10.96 4.90
CA ARG A 139 18.99 10.10 6.00
C ARG A 139 20.14 9.65 6.90
N THR A 140 20.85 10.62 7.47
CA THR A 140 21.89 10.38 8.49
C THR A 140 21.29 10.42 9.90
N GLN A 141 22.04 9.92 10.89
CA GLN A 141 21.65 10.04 12.29
C GLN A 141 21.56 11.51 12.73
N ASP A 142 22.45 12.37 12.22
CA ASP A 142 22.45 13.80 12.52
C ASP A 142 21.18 14.48 11.98
N GLU A 143 20.76 14.17 10.74
CA GLU A 143 19.49 14.66 10.20
C GLU A 143 18.31 14.16 11.03
N PHE A 144 18.30 12.88 11.44
CA PHE A 144 17.26 12.33 12.31
C PHE A 144 17.22 13.02 13.69
N ASN A 145 18.37 13.42 14.23
CA ASN A 145 18.46 14.11 15.50
C ASN A 145 17.94 15.55 15.45
N LYS A 146 17.94 16.18 14.27
CA LYS A 146 17.37 17.52 14.04
C LYS A 146 15.85 17.53 13.96
N ILE A 147 15.21 16.38 13.69
CA ILE A 147 13.75 16.28 13.56
C ILE A 147 13.10 16.30 14.94
N GLU A 148 12.05 17.11 15.08
CA GLU A 148 11.14 17.06 16.23
C GLU A 148 10.34 15.77 16.20
N LYS A 149 10.53 14.92 17.23
CA LYS A 149 9.88 13.62 17.32
C LYS A 149 8.61 13.77 18.15
N PRO A 150 7.44 13.31 17.65
CA PRO A 150 6.23 13.29 18.46
C PRO A 150 6.47 12.47 19.73
N ASP A 151 6.00 13.00 20.86
CA ASP A 151 6.02 12.24 22.11
C ASP A 151 4.86 11.23 22.11
N TYR A 152 5.17 9.99 21.74
CA TYR A 152 4.20 8.90 21.76
C TYR A 152 3.95 8.33 23.17
N SER A 153 4.66 8.78 24.21
CA SER A 153 4.43 8.29 25.58
C SER A 153 3.02 8.63 26.09
N VAL A 154 2.39 9.68 25.55
CA VAL A 154 1.00 10.05 25.82
C VAL A 154 0.02 8.92 25.46
N LEU A 155 0.33 8.08 24.47
CA LEU A 155 -0.48 6.93 24.08
C LEU A 155 -0.50 5.82 25.14
N LEU A 156 0.48 5.81 26.06
CA LEU A 156 0.52 4.87 27.19
C LEU A 156 -0.39 5.31 28.35
N ASN A 157 -0.83 6.56 28.36
CA ASN A 157 -1.73 7.08 29.38
C ASN A 157 -3.17 6.73 29.02
N TRP A 158 -3.87 6.02 29.91
CA TRP A 158 -5.28 5.68 29.73
C TRP A 158 -6.13 6.92 29.43
N ASN A 159 -5.90 8.04 30.11
CA ASN A 159 -6.70 9.26 29.95
C ASN A 159 -6.64 9.87 28.55
N PHE A 160 -5.59 9.59 27.77
CA PHE A 160 -5.48 10.03 26.38
C PHE A 160 -6.61 9.45 25.51
N TRP A 161 -7.00 8.20 25.76
CA TRP A 161 -7.99 7.49 24.94
C TRP A 161 -9.44 7.78 25.34
N PHE A 162 -9.68 8.33 26.53
CA PHE A 162 -11.04 8.50 27.08
C PHE A 162 -11.48 9.97 27.22
N ASN A 163 -10.59 10.94 27.04
CA ASN A 163 -10.95 12.36 27.08
C ASN A 163 -10.98 12.96 25.67
N GLU A 164 -12.17 13.07 25.08
CA GLU A 164 -12.43 13.64 23.75
C GLU A 164 -12.13 15.15 23.59
N LYS A 165 -11.45 15.80 24.56
CA LYS A 165 -11.32 17.27 24.61
C LYS A 165 -9.91 17.83 24.31
N GLN A 166 -9.10 17.15 23.50
CA GLN A 166 -7.78 17.68 23.12
C GLN A 166 -7.45 17.49 21.64
N VAL A 167 -8.30 18.02 20.76
CA VAL A 167 -7.91 18.40 19.39
C VAL A 167 -8.50 19.76 19.07
#